data_AF-A0A3B9IXM9-F1
#
_entry.id   AF-A0A3B9IXM9-F1
#
_cell.length_a   1.000
_cell.length_b   1.000
_cell.length_c   1.000
_cell.angle_alpha   90.00
_cell.angle_beta   90.00
_cell.angle_gamma   90.00
#
_symmetry.space_group_name_H-M   'P 1'
#
loop_
_entity.id
_entity.type
_entity.pdbx_description
1 polymer ?
#
loop_
_entity_poly.entity_id
_entity_poly.type
_entity_poly.pdbx_seq_one_letter_code
_entity_poly.pdbx_strand_id
1 'polypeptide(L)'
;MDLKKILKQNYRYLNMHLPDPYVIRGQFVESDTRSCITAGILNLPSGRIVVGDPLAYLYHKDFCPSFIKTVKSGEYPVELAYTESSVAGIRISAARIKFNSKPAVKYEPALADFPNLPKDSDGFFDGFPVYGGMMAFISAEGAEKYVSFVRKWREENKNKKLYDDYFVPIFMKNAGELAYDEDWDGDFADWTIPDTDLNMVLAVSGFGNGFYRSFWGRDRDGEICELTVPMINSDIIDNAESEHLKIWDGAEYCIVTNRIAADGCKVGYMYRDIPSDTFNDSGWRFYEGTENGAYMGNFNNISIMSIYKVAEKNPEIIPFLHMDIDTALYRNENGEFEKDINLLNSW
;
A
#
# COMPACT_ATOMS: atom_id res chain seq x y z
N MET A 1 14.99 6.12 -3.57
CA MET A 1 14.06 4.99 -3.28
C MET A 1 13.62 4.36 -4.60
N ASP A 2 13.84 3.05 -4.81
CA ASP A 2 13.50 2.40 -6.08
C ASP A 2 12.11 1.74 -6.03
N LEU A 3 11.05 2.56 -6.10
CA LEU A 3 9.67 2.06 -6.20
C LEU A 3 9.47 1.12 -7.39
N LYS A 4 10.25 1.29 -8.48
CA LYS A 4 10.19 0.39 -9.64
C LYS A 4 10.70 -1.01 -9.29
N LYS A 5 11.71 -1.14 -8.43
CA LYS A 5 12.19 -2.43 -7.89
C LYS A 5 11.08 -3.13 -7.10
N ILE A 6 10.42 -2.42 -6.18
CA ILE A 6 9.31 -2.94 -5.37
C ILE A 6 8.17 -3.44 -6.27
N LEU A 7 7.68 -2.59 -7.17
CA LEU A 7 6.59 -2.93 -8.10
C LEU A 7 6.94 -4.12 -8.99
N LYS A 8 8.19 -4.21 -9.47
CA LYS A 8 8.67 -5.34 -10.29
C LYS A 8 8.75 -6.65 -9.51
N GLN A 9 9.18 -6.61 -8.24
CA GLN A 9 9.20 -7.79 -7.38
C GLN A 9 7.77 -8.23 -7.05
N ASN A 10 6.86 -7.29 -6.74
CA ASN A 10 5.48 -7.61 -6.45
C ASN A 10 4.74 -8.17 -7.68
N TYR A 11 5.01 -7.62 -8.87
CA TYR A 11 4.48 -8.17 -10.12
C TYR A 11 4.87 -9.64 -10.30
N ARG A 12 6.12 -10.03 -9.95
CA ARG A 12 6.52 -11.44 -10.01
C ARG A 12 5.76 -12.30 -9.00
N TYR A 13 5.56 -11.79 -7.79
CA TYR A 13 4.77 -12.46 -6.76
C TYR A 13 3.33 -12.72 -7.22
N LEU A 14 2.66 -11.72 -7.80
CA LEU A 14 1.29 -11.87 -8.30
C LEU A 14 1.16 -12.80 -9.51
N ASN A 15 2.23 -13.03 -10.27
CA ASN A 15 2.27 -13.95 -11.40
C ASN A 15 2.79 -15.36 -11.02
N MET A 16 2.93 -15.67 -9.73
CA MET A 16 3.19 -17.04 -9.30
C MET A 16 1.94 -17.92 -9.49
N HIS A 17 2.14 -19.14 -9.98
CA HIS A 17 1.03 -20.07 -10.24
C HIS A 17 0.27 -20.47 -8.96
N LEU A 18 0.99 -20.68 -7.86
CA LEU A 18 0.41 -20.98 -6.55
C LEU A 18 1.17 -20.21 -5.47
N PRO A 19 0.47 -19.63 -4.49
CA PRO A 19 1.11 -18.95 -3.39
C PRO A 19 1.67 -19.94 -2.36
N ASP A 20 2.77 -19.55 -1.72
CA ASP A 20 3.35 -20.28 -0.59
C ASP A 20 2.50 -20.02 0.69
N PRO A 21 2.00 -21.06 1.38
CA PRO A 21 1.24 -20.88 2.60
C PRO A 21 1.93 -20.16 3.75
N TYR A 22 3.25 -20.21 3.83
CA TYR A 22 3.99 -19.43 4.82
C TYR A 22 3.97 -17.94 4.47
N VAL A 23 4.13 -17.61 3.19
CA VAL A 23 4.10 -16.22 2.72
C VAL A 23 2.70 -15.62 2.91
N ILE A 24 1.64 -16.32 2.51
CA ILE A 24 0.26 -15.84 2.70
C ILE A 24 -0.05 -15.65 4.17
N ARG A 25 0.25 -16.65 5.01
CA ARG A 25 0.01 -16.55 6.44
C ARG A 25 0.78 -15.39 7.05
N GLY A 26 2.04 -15.18 6.64
CA GLY A 26 2.89 -14.09 7.10
C GLY A 26 2.35 -12.70 6.75
N GLN A 27 1.45 -12.56 5.77
CA GLN A 27 0.77 -11.28 5.51
C GLN A 27 -0.17 -10.89 6.66
N PHE A 28 -0.76 -11.88 7.34
CA PHE A 28 -1.73 -11.68 8.43
C PHE A 28 -1.10 -11.81 9.82
N VAL A 29 0.22 -11.78 9.93
CA VAL A 29 0.95 -11.79 11.21
C VAL A 29 1.37 -10.36 11.52
N GLU A 30 1.00 -9.89 12.70
CA GLU A 30 1.34 -8.56 13.19
C GLU A 30 2.86 -8.39 13.38
N SER A 31 3.37 -7.22 13.00
CA SER A 31 4.77 -6.80 13.14
C SER A 31 4.85 -5.27 13.13
N ASP A 32 6.06 -4.71 13.25
CA ASP A 32 6.27 -3.24 13.24
C ASP A 32 5.66 -2.54 12.00
N THR A 33 5.59 -3.24 10.85
CA THR A 33 5.09 -2.71 9.58
C THR A 33 3.82 -3.41 9.09
N ARG A 34 3.22 -4.32 9.86
CA ARG A 34 2.09 -5.15 9.41
C ARG A 34 1.03 -5.29 10.47
N SER A 35 -0.22 -5.21 10.04
CA SER A 35 -1.40 -5.36 10.88
C SER A 35 -2.51 -6.09 10.14
N CYS A 36 -3.48 -6.59 10.89
CA CYS A 36 -4.63 -7.31 10.36
C CYS A 36 -5.91 -6.83 11.05
N ILE A 37 -6.97 -6.61 10.26
CA ILE A 37 -8.29 -6.23 10.77
C ILE A 37 -9.36 -7.17 10.22
N THR A 38 -10.45 -7.33 10.98
CA THR A 38 -11.69 -7.90 10.43
C THR A 38 -12.49 -6.76 9.82
N ALA A 39 -12.56 -6.72 8.49
CA ALA A 39 -13.21 -5.65 7.75
C ALA A 39 -14.74 -5.79 7.70
N GLY A 40 -15.26 -7.00 7.91
CA GLY A 40 -16.69 -7.27 7.85
C GLY A 40 -17.03 -8.74 8.04
N ILE A 41 -18.32 -9.04 8.10
CA ILE A 41 -18.86 -10.40 8.17
C ILE A 41 -19.69 -10.65 6.91
N LEU A 42 -19.15 -11.41 5.96
CA LEU A 42 -19.79 -11.64 4.67
C LEU A 42 -20.90 -12.70 4.76
N ASN A 43 -22.12 -12.34 4.35
CA ASN A 43 -23.25 -13.24 4.23
C ASN A 43 -23.21 -14.02 2.90
N LEU A 44 -23.18 -15.36 2.98
CA LEU A 44 -23.12 -16.28 1.84
C LEU A 44 -24.31 -17.26 1.87
N PRO A 45 -25.51 -16.86 1.42
CA PRO A 45 -26.72 -17.68 1.53
C PRO A 45 -26.65 -19.03 0.81
N SER A 46 -26.11 -19.09 -0.41
CA SER A 46 -25.88 -20.35 -1.14
C SER A 46 -24.45 -20.87 -1.04
N GLY A 47 -23.55 -20.14 -0.36
CA GLY A 47 -22.12 -20.44 -0.36
C GLY A 47 -21.41 -20.17 -1.69
N ARG A 48 -22.08 -19.58 -2.70
CA ARG A 48 -21.46 -19.15 -3.95
C ARG A 48 -20.85 -17.77 -3.78
N ILE A 49 -19.59 -17.62 -4.16
CA ILE A 49 -18.81 -16.41 -3.97
C ILE A 49 -18.42 -15.83 -5.34
N VAL A 50 -18.44 -14.50 -5.43
CA VAL A 50 -17.89 -13.70 -6.52
C VAL A 50 -16.81 -12.80 -5.94
N VAL A 51 -15.73 -12.61 -6.68
CA VAL A 51 -14.70 -11.60 -6.40
C VAL A 51 -14.55 -10.71 -7.62
N GLY A 52 -14.45 -9.41 -7.39
CA GLY A 52 -14.26 -8.47 -8.49
C GLY A 52 -14.14 -7.03 -8.06
N ASP A 53 -13.81 -6.18 -9.01
CA ASP A 53 -13.79 -4.73 -8.82
C ASP A 53 -15.23 -4.17 -8.83
N PRO A 54 -15.74 -3.66 -7.69
CA PRO A 54 -17.10 -3.13 -7.60
C PRO A 54 -17.34 -1.90 -8.50
N LEU A 55 -16.30 -1.13 -8.81
CA LEU A 55 -16.43 0.12 -9.55
C LEU A 55 -16.41 -0.05 -11.07
N ALA A 56 -15.85 -1.16 -11.56
CA ALA A 56 -15.65 -1.39 -13.00
C ALA A 56 -16.26 -2.70 -13.54
N TYR A 57 -16.03 -3.83 -12.88
CA TYR A 57 -16.29 -5.15 -13.49
C TYR A 57 -17.38 -5.97 -12.80
N LEU A 58 -17.60 -5.76 -11.50
CA LEU A 58 -18.56 -6.55 -10.71
C LEU A 58 -20.01 -6.41 -11.22
N TYR A 59 -20.36 -5.27 -11.82
CA TYR A 59 -21.69 -5.07 -12.42
C TYR A 59 -21.83 -5.68 -13.84
N HIS A 60 -20.77 -6.32 -14.36
CA HIS A 60 -20.77 -7.09 -15.61
C HIS A 60 -20.47 -8.57 -15.31
N LYS A 61 -21.51 -9.41 -15.34
CA LYS A 61 -21.43 -10.85 -15.01
C LYS A 61 -20.40 -11.63 -15.83
N ASP A 62 -20.01 -11.13 -17.01
CA ASP A 62 -19.05 -11.77 -17.89
C ASP A 62 -17.58 -11.60 -17.45
N PHE A 63 -17.27 -10.60 -16.61
CA PHE A 63 -15.90 -10.33 -16.15
C PHE A 63 -15.60 -10.91 -14.77
N CYS A 64 -16.62 -10.99 -13.90
CA CYS A 64 -16.50 -11.49 -12.53
C CYS A 64 -17.58 -12.56 -12.25
N PRO A 65 -17.50 -13.75 -12.87
CA PRO A 65 -18.40 -14.85 -12.58
C PRO A 65 -18.18 -15.41 -11.16
N SER A 66 -19.16 -16.14 -10.63
CA SER A 66 -18.97 -16.88 -9.38
C SER A 66 -17.99 -18.02 -9.56
N PHE A 67 -17.31 -18.43 -8.48
CA PHE A 67 -16.46 -19.62 -8.52
C PHE A 67 -17.27 -20.92 -8.66
N ILE A 68 -16.63 -21.95 -9.23
CA ILE A 68 -17.18 -23.31 -9.37
C ILE A 68 -17.40 -23.95 -7.99
N LYS A 69 -16.45 -23.74 -7.08
CA LYS A 69 -16.51 -24.28 -5.71
C LYS A 69 -17.42 -23.41 -4.84
N THR A 70 -18.18 -24.07 -3.99
CA THR A 70 -19.04 -23.44 -2.99
C THR A 70 -18.59 -23.81 -1.58
N VAL A 71 -19.01 -23.00 -0.61
CA VAL A 71 -18.86 -23.28 0.82
C VAL A 71 -20.21 -23.55 1.45
N LYS A 72 -20.24 -23.88 2.75
CA LYS A 72 -21.51 -23.99 3.49
C LYS A 72 -22.18 -22.62 3.56
N SER A 73 -23.51 -22.60 3.49
CA SER A 73 -24.29 -21.40 3.77
C SER A 73 -23.95 -20.85 5.16
N GLY A 74 -23.81 -19.53 5.27
CA GLY A 74 -23.52 -18.88 6.54
C GLY A 74 -22.86 -17.52 6.40
N GLU A 75 -22.41 -17.01 7.54
CA GLU A 75 -21.74 -15.73 7.70
C GLU A 75 -20.28 -15.96 8.06
N TYR A 76 -19.36 -15.28 7.36
CA TYR A 76 -17.92 -15.54 7.48
C TYR A 76 -17.12 -14.26 7.62
N PRO A 77 -16.17 -14.18 8.57
CA PRO A 77 -15.34 -13.00 8.72
C PRO A 77 -14.42 -12.82 7.52
N VAL A 78 -14.33 -11.56 7.08
CA VAL A 78 -13.37 -11.10 6.08
C VAL A 78 -12.27 -10.36 6.79
N GLU A 79 -11.04 -10.83 6.63
CA GLU A 79 -9.85 -10.22 7.19
C GLU A 79 -9.04 -9.52 6.09
N LEU A 80 -8.54 -8.33 6.40
CA LEU A 80 -7.60 -7.58 5.58
C LEU A 80 -6.26 -7.52 6.30
N ALA A 81 -5.21 -7.95 5.61
CA ALA A 81 -3.84 -7.65 5.98
C ALA A 81 -3.45 -6.32 5.35
N TYR A 82 -2.80 -5.46 6.13
CA TYR A 82 -2.23 -4.23 5.63
C TYR A 82 -0.82 -4.01 6.17
N THR A 83 -0.05 -3.22 5.44
CA THR A 83 1.29 -2.82 5.81
C THR A 83 1.39 -1.30 5.79
N GLU A 84 2.17 -0.78 6.73
CA GLU A 84 2.49 0.63 6.87
C GLU A 84 4.01 0.77 6.84
N SER A 85 4.51 1.66 5.98
CA SER A 85 5.94 1.86 5.79
C SER A 85 6.20 3.24 5.19
N SER A 86 7.37 3.80 5.47
CA SER A 86 7.81 5.07 4.87
C SER A 86 8.01 4.94 3.37
N VAL A 87 8.32 3.73 2.87
CA VAL A 87 8.55 3.49 1.43
C VAL A 87 7.28 3.31 0.59
N ALA A 88 6.18 2.83 1.16
CA ALA A 88 4.97 2.48 0.42
C ALA A 88 3.68 3.12 0.95
N GLY A 89 3.73 3.80 2.10
CA GLY A 89 2.56 4.24 2.85
C GLY A 89 1.74 3.06 3.36
N ILE A 90 0.48 3.32 3.71
CA ILE A 90 -0.46 2.27 4.09
C ILE A 90 -0.97 1.53 2.85
N ARG A 91 -0.87 0.21 2.83
CA ARG A 91 -1.33 -0.64 1.72
C ARG A 91 -1.99 -1.92 2.22
N ILE A 92 -3.17 -2.24 1.67
CA ILE A 92 -3.78 -3.57 1.85
C ILE A 92 -2.96 -4.59 1.05
N SER A 93 -2.33 -5.55 1.75
CA SER A 93 -1.45 -6.55 1.14
C SER A 93 -2.17 -7.84 0.78
N ALA A 94 -3.20 -8.22 1.53
CA ALA A 94 -4.02 -9.37 1.23
C ALA A 94 -5.42 -9.25 1.85
N ALA A 95 -6.39 -9.93 1.23
CA ALA A 95 -7.72 -10.08 1.78
C ALA A 95 -8.10 -11.56 1.86
N ARG A 96 -8.85 -11.98 2.88
CA ARG A 96 -9.35 -13.36 2.97
C ARG A 96 -10.72 -13.47 3.60
N ILE A 97 -11.50 -14.46 3.16
CA ILE A 97 -12.66 -14.98 3.89
C ILE A 97 -12.19 -16.19 4.70
N LYS A 98 -12.51 -16.27 6.00
CA LYS A 98 -12.22 -17.45 6.82
C LYS A 98 -13.45 -18.33 7.02
N PHE A 99 -13.33 -19.59 6.62
CA PHE A 99 -14.38 -20.60 6.78
C PHE A 99 -14.21 -21.46 8.03
N ASN A 100 -12.98 -21.55 8.55
CA ASN A 100 -12.68 -22.15 9.84
C ASN A 100 -11.40 -21.54 10.46
N SER A 101 -11.00 -21.99 11.65
CA SER A 101 -9.82 -21.48 12.37
C SER A 101 -8.51 -22.19 12.06
N LYS A 102 -8.54 -23.29 11.30
CA LYS A 102 -7.35 -24.07 10.97
C LYS A 102 -6.59 -23.35 9.86
N PRO A 103 -5.25 -23.29 9.94
CA PRO A 103 -4.48 -22.56 8.96
C PRO A 103 -4.38 -23.35 7.64
N ALA A 104 -4.38 -22.63 6.53
CA ALA A 104 -4.08 -23.21 5.22
C ALA A 104 -2.65 -23.77 5.18
N VAL A 105 -2.51 -24.97 4.62
CA VAL A 105 -1.22 -25.64 4.36
C VAL A 105 -1.00 -25.90 2.86
N LYS A 106 -2.00 -25.59 2.03
CA LYS A 106 -1.95 -25.70 0.58
C LYS A 106 -2.97 -24.76 -0.05
N TYR A 107 -2.67 -24.23 -1.22
CA TYR A 107 -3.60 -23.47 -2.04
C TYR A 107 -3.89 -24.16 -3.37
N GLU A 108 -5.10 -23.92 -3.88
CA GLU A 108 -5.52 -24.22 -5.24
C GLU A 108 -6.20 -22.99 -5.86
N PRO A 109 -6.11 -22.78 -7.18
CA PRO A 109 -6.72 -21.61 -7.82
C PRO A 109 -8.24 -21.63 -7.69
N ALA A 110 -8.85 -20.47 -7.46
CA ALA A 110 -10.30 -20.32 -7.41
C ALA A 110 -10.84 -20.12 -8.84
N LEU A 111 -11.22 -21.24 -9.47
CA LEU A 111 -11.71 -21.24 -10.84
C LEU A 111 -13.13 -20.68 -10.94
N ALA A 112 -13.31 -19.75 -11.85
CA ALA A 112 -14.58 -19.19 -12.27
C ALA A 112 -15.48 -20.22 -12.97
N ASP A 113 -16.79 -20.18 -12.66
CA ASP A 113 -17.82 -20.94 -13.36
C ASP A 113 -18.19 -20.23 -14.67
N PHE A 114 -17.33 -20.39 -15.68
CA PHE A 114 -17.53 -19.80 -17.01
C PHE A 114 -17.45 -20.90 -18.09
N PRO A 115 -18.49 -21.07 -18.93
CA PRO A 115 -18.54 -22.18 -19.88
C PRO A 115 -17.50 -22.08 -21.01
N ASN A 116 -16.89 -20.91 -21.23
CA ASN A 116 -15.83 -20.68 -22.21
C ASN A 116 -14.75 -19.74 -21.66
N LEU A 117 -14.05 -20.12 -20.59
CA LEU A 117 -12.93 -19.33 -20.06
C LEU A 117 -11.93 -19.07 -21.21
N PRO A 118 -11.62 -17.80 -21.54
CA PRO A 118 -10.45 -17.50 -22.34
C PRO A 118 -9.24 -18.09 -21.62
N LYS A 119 -8.56 -19.04 -22.26
CA LYS A 119 -7.31 -19.58 -21.73
C LYS A 119 -6.24 -18.51 -21.90
N ASP A 120 -5.59 -18.11 -20.81
CA ASP A 120 -4.28 -17.48 -20.91
C ASP A 120 -3.24 -18.54 -21.35
N SER A 121 -1.96 -18.16 -21.45
CA SER A 121 -0.89 -19.09 -21.82
C SER A 121 -0.77 -20.29 -20.86
N ASP A 122 -1.30 -20.15 -19.64
CA ASP A 122 -1.19 -21.13 -18.55
C ASP A 122 -2.50 -21.93 -18.33
N GLY A 123 -3.57 -21.58 -19.05
CA GLY A 123 -4.77 -22.39 -19.24
C GLY A 123 -5.94 -22.17 -18.27
N PHE A 124 -5.89 -21.17 -17.38
CA PHE A 124 -6.95 -20.96 -16.37
C PHE A 124 -7.23 -19.48 -16.09
N PHE A 125 -8.51 -19.09 -16.05
CA PHE A 125 -8.93 -17.78 -15.55
C PHE A 125 -9.34 -17.93 -14.07
N ASP A 126 -8.35 -17.73 -13.20
CA ASP A 126 -8.40 -17.89 -11.74
C ASP A 126 -8.32 -16.54 -11.00
N GLY A 127 -8.63 -15.46 -11.71
CA GLY A 127 -8.51 -14.10 -11.22
C GLY A 127 -9.58 -13.17 -11.75
N PHE A 128 -9.40 -11.89 -11.47
CA PHE A 128 -10.33 -10.83 -11.82
C PHE A 128 -9.54 -9.55 -12.16
N PRO A 129 -9.97 -8.80 -13.18
CA PRO A 129 -9.37 -7.51 -13.50
C PRO A 129 -9.82 -6.44 -12.50
N VAL A 130 -8.96 -5.44 -12.30
CA VAL A 130 -9.22 -4.25 -11.48
C VAL A 130 -8.82 -3.00 -12.26
N TYR A 131 -9.73 -2.03 -12.31
CA TYR A 131 -9.58 -0.75 -13.01
C TYR A 131 -9.97 0.47 -12.16
N GLY A 132 -10.89 0.31 -11.22
CA GLY A 132 -11.26 1.30 -10.22
C GLY A 132 -10.39 1.27 -8.97
N GLY A 133 -9.34 0.44 -8.93
CA GLY A 133 -8.45 0.32 -7.77
C GLY A 133 -9.04 -0.41 -6.56
N MET A 134 -10.18 -1.08 -6.71
CA MET A 134 -10.89 -1.75 -5.62
C MET A 134 -11.08 -3.25 -5.89
N MET A 135 -11.22 -4.02 -4.82
CA MET A 135 -11.68 -5.40 -4.84
C MET A 135 -12.85 -5.59 -3.87
N ALA A 136 -13.68 -6.60 -4.11
CA ALA A 136 -14.78 -6.94 -3.21
C ALA A 136 -15.01 -8.46 -3.15
N PHE A 137 -15.35 -8.95 -1.97
CA PHE A 137 -16.02 -10.23 -1.76
C PHE A 137 -17.53 -10.02 -1.67
N ILE A 138 -18.28 -10.82 -2.42
CA ILE A 138 -19.75 -10.75 -2.43
C ILE A 138 -20.35 -12.14 -2.72
N SER A 139 -21.55 -12.41 -2.21
CA SER A 139 -22.30 -13.60 -2.64
C SER A 139 -22.74 -13.49 -4.10
N ALA A 140 -22.98 -14.62 -4.77
CA ALA A 140 -23.51 -14.60 -6.13
C ALA A 140 -24.87 -13.87 -6.21
N GLU A 141 -25.73 -14.05 -5.22
CA GLU A 141 -27.01 -13.35 -5.05
C GLU A 141 -26.79 -11.85 -4.82
N GLY A 142 -25.82 -11.49 -3.98
CA GLY A 142 -25.45 -10.11 -3.72
C GLY A 142 -24.97 -9.41 -4.99
N ALA A 143 -24.16 -10.07 -5.81
CA ALA A 143 -23.70 -9.52 -7.09
C ALA A 143 -24.87 -9.15 -8.03
N GLU A 144 -25.95 -9.94 -8.07
CA GLU A 144 -27.13 -9.60 -8.86
C GLU A 144 -27.87 -8.35 -8.35
N LYS A 145 -27.96 -8.22 -7.02
CA LYS A 145 -28.57 -7.05 -6.38
C LYS A 145 -27.69 -5.81 -6.55
N TYR A 146 -26.37 -5.97 -6.47
CA TYR A 146 -25.41 -4.90 -6.69
C TYR A 146 -25.50 -4.32 -8.09
N VAL A 147 -25.63 -5.17 -9.13
CA VAL A 147 -25.85 -4.69 -10.51
C VAL A 147 -27.07 -3.78 -10.61
N SER A 148 -28.17 -4.18 -9.96
CA SER A 148 -29.40 -3.39 -9.92
C SER A 148 -29.20 -2.05 -9.21
N PHE A 149 -28.50 -2.07 -8.07
CA PHE A 149 -28.14 -0.88 -7.32
C PHE A 149 -27.30 0.10 -8.15
N VAL A 150 -26.21 -0.35 -8.78
CA VAL A 150 -25.31 0.52 -9.56
C VAL A 150 -26.04 1.17 -10.72
N ARG A 151 -26.92 0.43 -11.42
CA ARG A 151 -27.72 0.98 -12.52
C ARG A 151 -28.63 2.11 -12.04
N LYS A 152 -29.43 1.84 -11.00
CA LYS A 152 -30.32 2.83 -10.40
C LYS A 152 -29.56 4.06 -9.91
N TRP A 153 -28.47 3.84 -9.17
CA TRP A 153 -27.65 4.93 -8.64
C TRP A 153 -27.09 5.84 -9.73
N ARG A 154 -26.55 5.26 -10.82
CA ARG A 154 -26.00 6.03 -11.95
C ARG A 154 -27.08 6.78 -12.72
N GLU A 155 -28.27 6.23 -12.85
CA GLU A 155 -29.41 6.90 -13.47
C GLU A 155 -29.86 8.13 -12.67
N GLU A 156 -29.88 8.02 -11.35
CA GLU A 156 -30.25 9.08 -10.40
C GLU A 156 -29.12 10.11 -10.18
N ASN A 157 -27.86 9.74 -10.42
CA ASN A 157 -26.68 10.55 -10.08
C ASN A 157 -25.72 10.74 -11.29
N LYS A 158 -26.23 11.19 -12.43
CA LYS A 158 -25.49 11.26 -13.72
C LYS A 158 -24.14 12.00 -13.71
N ASN A 159 -23.97 12.99 -12.83
CA ASN A 159 -22.75 13.80 -12.74
C ASN A 159 -21.86 13.46 -11.53
N LYS A 160 -22.18 12.38 -10.82
CA LYS A 160 -21.44 11.93 -9.66
C LYS A 160 -20.63 10.68 -9.98
N LYS A 161 -19.55 10.48 -9.26
CA LYS A 161 -18.71 9.29 -9.33
C LYS A 161 -19.04 8.38 -8.16
N LEU A 162 -19.26 7.09 -8.45
CA LEU A 162 -19.65 6.11 -7.44
C LEU A 162 -18.60 5.98 -6.31
N TYR A 163 -17.32 6.16 -6.61
CA TYR A 163 -16.27 6.19 -5.59
C TYR A 163 -16.40 7.45 -4.72
N ASP A 164 -16.05 8.61 -5.30
CA ASP A 164 -15.98 9.91 -4.61
C ASP A 164 -17.28 10.26 -3.87
N ASP A 165 -18.43 10.09 -4.52
CA ASP A 165 -19.71 10.63 -4.03
C ASP A 165 -20.56 9.64 -3.21
N TYR A 166 -20.23 8.35 -3.21
CA TYR A 166 -21.01 7.33 -2.50
C TYR A 166 -20.18 6.51 -1.53
N PHE A 167 -19.05 5.96 -1.98
CA PHE A 167 -18.26 5.05 -1.16
C PHE A 167 -17.26 5.76 -0.23
N VAL A 168 -16.63 6.87 -0.64
CA VAL A 168 -15.69 7.60 0.25
C VAL A 168 -16.33 7.99 1.60
N PRO A 169 -17.55 8.55 1.66
CA PRO A 169 -18.20 8.83 2.95
C PRO A 169 -18.43 7.58 3.82
N ILE A 170 -18.58 6.41 3.19
CA ILE A 170 -18.76 5.12 3.87
C ILE A 170 -17.42 4.62 4.40
N PHE A 171 -16.35 4.72 3.62
CA PHE A 171 -14.99 4.34 4.03
C PHE A 171 -14.52 5.16 5.21
N MET A 172 -14.63 6.49 5.15
CA MET A 172 -14.26 7.38 6.25
C MET A 172 -15.02 7.03 7.55
N LYS A 173 -16.31 6.70 7.44
CA LYS A 173 -17.11 6.27 8.60
C LYS A 173 -16.65 4.91 9.14
N ASN A 174 -16.30 3.98 8.25
CA ASN A 174 -15.93 2.62 8.62
C ASN A 174 -14.52 2.52 9.21
N ALA A 175 -13.58 3.28 8.67
CA ALA A 175 -12.21 3.34 9.15
C ALA A 175 -12.10 3.97 10.54
N GLY A 176 -12.96 4.95 10.87
CA GLY A 176 -13.00 5.55 12.21
C GLY A 176 -11.64 6.11 12.63
N GLU A 177 -11.06 5.60 13.72
CA GLU A 177 -9.71 5.99 14.20
C GLU A 177 -8.56 5.46 13.30
N LEU A 178 -8.81 4.50 12.40
CA LEU A 178 -7.83 4.06 11.40
C LEU A 178 -7.72 5.02 10.20
N ALA A 179 -8.64 5.98 10.05
CA ALA A 179 -8.57 7.04 9.04
C ALA A 179 -7.56 8.15 9.44
N TYR A 180 -6.45 7.77 10.07
CA TYR A 180 -5.47 8.70 10.65
C TYR A 180 -4.22 8.79 9.77
N ASP A 181 -4.37 9.45 8.63
CA ASP A 181 -3.43 10.47 8.14
C ASP A 181 -4.09 11.20 6.95
N GLU A 182 -3.58 12.35 6.54
CA GLU A 182 -4.10 13.11 5.38
C GLU A 182 -4.04 12.32 4.04
N ASP A 183 -3.45 11.12 4.04
CA ASP A 183 -3.10 10.33 2.86
C ASP A 183 -3.89 9.00 2.67
N TRP A 184 -4.76 8.59 3.62
CA TRP A 184 -5.54 7.34 3.47
C TRP A 184 -6.95 7.43 4.07
N ASP A 185 -7.97 7.39 3.21
CA ASP A 185 -9.40 7.41 3.59
C ASP A 185 -9.89 6.08 4.22
N GLY A 186 -8.98 5.13 4.48
CA GLY A 186 -9.31 3.83 5.05
C GLY A 186 -10.22 3.03 4.13
N ASP A 187 -9.90 3.01 2.83
CA ASP A 187 -10.68 2.50 1.66
C ASP A 187 -11.16 1.04 1.77
N PHE A 188 -11.93 0.71 2.80
CA PHE A 188 -12.58 -0.57 3.01
C PHE A 188 -13.92 -0.40 3.74
N ALA A 189 -14.87 -1.28 3.45
CA ALA A 189 -16.16 -1.29 4.12
C ALA A 189 -16.79 -2.69 4.16
N ASP A 190 -17.56 -2.95 5.21
CA ASP A 190 -18.68 -3.89 5.17
C ASP A 190 -19.94 -3.11 4.79
N TRP A 191 -20.35 -3.22 3.54
CA TRP A 191 -21.46 -2.44 2.99
C TRP A 191 -22.68 -3.31 2.71
N THR A 192 -23.79 -2.98 3.35
CA THR A 192 -25.10 -3.59 3.07
C THR A 192 -25.67 -3.04 1.77
N ILE A 193 -26.07 -3.95 0.87
CA ILE A 193 -26.69 -3.59 -0.40
C ILE A 193 -28.11 -3.06 -0.10
N PRO A 194 -28.46 -1.85 -0.55
CA PRO A 194 -29.75 -1.23 -0.27
C PRO A 194 -30.93 -2.13 -0.59
N ASP A 195 -31.96 -2.07 0.27
CA ASP A 195 -33.20 -2.83 0.17
C ASP A 195 -33.02 -4.36 0.26
N THR A 196 -31.91 -4.84 0.84
CA THR A 196 -31.62 -6.26 1.05
C THR A 196 -30.89 -6.52 2.37
N ASP A 197 -30.85 -7.79 2.80
CA ASP A 197 -30.01 -8.27 3.92
C ASP A 197 -28.67 -8.84 3.44
N LEU A 198 -28.26 -8.54 2.21
CA LEU A 198 -27.00 -8.98 1.61
C LEU A 198 -25.96 -7.87 1.74
N ASN A 199 -24.70 -8.25 1.89
CA ASN A 199 -23.59 -7.32 1.99
C ASN A 199 -22.46 -7.63 1.01
N MET A 200 -21.56 -6.67 0.90
CA MET A 200 -20.33 -6.71 0.14
C MET A 200 -19.22 -6.18 1.03
N VAL A 201 -18.16 -6.96 1.21
CA VAL A 201 -16.95 -6.47 1.87
C VAL A 201 -15.98 -6.05 0.78
N LEU A 202 -15.64 -4.76 0.75
CA LEU A 202 -14.78 -4.16 -0.27
C LEU A 202 -13.55 -3.51 0.35
N ALA A 203 -12.45 -3.47 -0.39
CA ALA A 203 -11.18 -2.88 0.01
C ALA A 203 -10.40 -2.35 -1.19
N VAL A 204 -9.52 -1.36 -0.98
CA VAL A 204 -8.52 -0.95 -1.98
C VAL A 204 -7.63 -2.13 -2.33
N SER A 205 -7.36 -2.27 -3.63
CA SER A 205 -6.55 -3.36 -4.15
C SER A 205 -5.08 -3.00 -4.17
N GLY A 206 -4.23 -3.59 -3.31
CA GLY A 206 -2.77 -3.52 -3.39
C GLY A 206 -2.18 -2.17 -3.84
N PHE A 207 -1.55 -2.17 -5.03
CA PHE A 207 -1.00 -0.97 -5.68
C PHE A 207 -1.93 -0.35 -6.73
N GLY A 208 -3.21 -0.73 -6.73
CA GLY A 208 -4.26 -0.25 -7.63
C GLY A 208 -4.56 -1.24 -8.76
N ASN A 209 -4.67 -0.70 -9.97
CA ASN A 209 -5.15 -1.45 -11.14
C ASN A 209 -4.25 -2.62 -11.53
N GLY A 210 -4.86 -3.69 -12.03
CA GLY A 210 -4.14 -4.90 -12.41
C GLY A 210 -5.04 -6.10 -12.62
N PHE A 211 -4.44 -7.29 -12.54
CA PHE A 211 -5.15 -8.56 -12.55
C PHE A 211 -4.74 -9.33 -11.29
N TYR A 212 -5.70 -9.65 -10.44
CA TYR A 212 -5.47 -10.31 -9.16
C TYR A 212 -6.10 -11.70 -9.18
N ARG A 213 -5.49 -12.65 -8.45
CA ARG A 213 -5.94 -14.04 -8.41
C ARG A 213 -6.55 -14.38 -7.06
N SER A 214 -7.50 -15.30 -7.07
CA SER A 214 -8.14 -15.83 -5.87
C SER A 214 -7.73 -17.29 -5.65
N PHE A 215 -7.52 -17.69 -4.40
CA PHE A 215 -7.07 -19.05 -4.07
C PHE A 215 -7.87 -19.64 -2.91
N TRP A 216 -8.25 -20.92 -3.04
CA TRP A 216 -8.81 -21.70 -1.94
C TRP A 216 -7.68 -22.28 -1.09
N GLY A 217 -7.66 -21.92 0.19
CA GLY A 217 -6.78 -22.52 1.18
C GLY A 217 -7.37 -23.82 1.73
N ARG A 218 -6.56 -24.87 1.79
CA ARG A 218 -6.90 -26.15 2.43
C ARG A 218 -6.12 -26.34 3.72
N ASP A 219 -6.79 -26.75 4.77
CA ASP A 219 -6.16 -27.13 6.03
C ASP A 219 -5.53 -28.54 5.96
N ARG A 220 -4.97 -29.01 7.08
CA ARG A 220 -4.31 -30.33 7.16
C ARG A 220 -5.25 -31.51 6.97
N ASP A 221 -6.55 -31.32 7.20
CA ASP A 221 -7.57 -32.35 6.99
C ASP A 221 -8.08 -32.33 5.54
N GLY A 222 -7.61 -31.37 4.73
CA GLY A 222 -8.00 -31.19 3.34
C GLY A 222 -9.29 -30.38 3.17
N GLU A 223 -9.85 -29.83 4.24
CA GLU A 223 -11.06 -29.01 4.18
C GLU A 223 -10.74 -27.58 3.72
N ILE A 224 -11.68 -26.92 3.06
CA ILE A 224 -11.54 -25.50 2.69
C ILE A 224 -11.60 -24.66 3.96
N CYS A 225 -10.52 -23.95 4.27
CA CYS A 225 -10.40 -23.13 5.48
C CYS A 225 -10.45 -21.62 5.20
N GLU A 226 -10.05 -21.19 4.00
CA GLU A 226 -10.12 -19.79 3.58
C GLU A 226 -10.21 -19.63 2.05
N LEU A 227 -10.67 -18.46 1.62
CA LEU A 227 -10.50 -17.95 0.25
C LEU A 227 -9.65 -16.69 0.36
N THR A 228 -8.50 -16.63 -0.31
CA THR A 228 -7.56 -15.50 -0.19
C THR A 228 -7.30 -14.82 -1.53
N VAL A 229 -7.07 -13.52 -1.49
CA VAL A 229 -6.62 -12.67 -2.58
C VAL A 229 -5.32 -11.98 -2.15
N PRO A 230 -4.15 -12.52 -2.53
CA PRO A 230 -2.89 -11.81 -2.35
C PRO A 230 -2.77 -10.64 -3.33
N MET A 231 -2.33 -9.49 -2.84
CA MET A 231 -2.22 -8.25 -3.64
C MET A 231 -0.82 -7.64 -3.55
N ILE A 232 -0.19 -7.73 -2.38
CA ILE A 232 1.20 -7.36 -2.14
C ILE A 232 1.87 -8.46 -1.32
N ASN A 233 3.14 -8.75 -1.59
CA ASN A 233 3.97 -9.45 -0.62
C ASN A 233 4.66 -8.41 0.29
N SER A 234 4.16 -8.27 1.52
CA SER A 234 4.72 -7.36 2.52
C SER A 234 6.19 -7.65 2.85
N ASP A 235 6.71 -8.85 2.63
CA ASP A 235 8.15 -9.13 2.80
C ASP A 235 9.01 -8.22 1.89
N ILE A 236 8.50 -7.87 0.71
CA ILE A 236 9.19 -6.96 -0.21
C ILE A 236 9.24 -5.55 0.37
N ILE A 237 8.14 -5.10 0.98
CA ILE A 237 8.03 -3.78 1.60
C ILE A 237 8.92 -3.72 2.84
N ASP A 238 8.86 -4.71 3.72
CA ASP A 238 9.68 -4.77 4.93
C ASP A 238 11.18 -4.75 4.62
N ASN A 239 11.60 -5.47 3.59
CA ASN A 239 13.00 -5.44 3.14
C ASN A 239 13.38 -4.04 2.62
N ALA A 240 12.50 -3.40 1.86
CA ALA A 240 12.73 -2.04 1.35
C ALA A 240 12.74 -1.01 2.48
N GLU A 241 11.85 -1.12 3.46
CA GLU A 241 11.80 -0.27 4.66
C GLU A 241 13.08 -0.45 5.49
N SER A 242 13.53 -1.69 5.70
CA SER A 242 14.80 -1.95 6.39
C SER A 242 16.02 -1.37 5.65
N GLU A 243 16.04 -1.42 4.31
CA GLU A 243 17.08 -0.75 3.51
C GLU A 243 16.98 0.78 3.60
N HIS A 244 15.75 1.32 3.67
CA HIS A 244 15.47 2.75 3.77
C HIS A 244 15.92 3.31 5.13
N LEU A 245 15.49 2.70 6.23
CA LEU A 245 15.78 3.15 7.59
C LEU A 245 17.27 3.04 7.97
N LYS A 246 18.05 2.21 7.27
CA LYS A 246 19.52 2.18 7.42
C LYS A 246 20.22 3.43 6.92
N ILE A 247 19.60 4.18 6.00
CA ILE A 247 20.15 5.45 5.50
C ILE A 247 19.86 6.56 6.51
N TRP A 248 18.63 6.57 7.03
CA TRP A 248 18.13 7.57 7.94
C TRP A 248 16.85 7.06 8.59
N ASP A 249 16.64 7.28 9.88
CA ASP A 249 15.45 6.84 10.63
C ASP A 249 14.79 8.00 11.41
N GLY A 250 15.23 9.23 11.16
CA GLY A 250 14.68 10.44 11.77
C GLY A 250 13.69 11.18 10.87
N ALA A 251 13.39 12.41 11.26
CA ALA A 251 12.49 13.32 10.54
C ALA A 251 12.89 13.52 9.07
N GLU A 252 11.92 13.53 8.15
CA GLU A 252 12.19 13.31 6.72
C GLU A 252 12.94 14.46 6.04
N TYR A 253 12.66 15.70 6.42
CA TYR A 253 13.01 16.87 5.63
C TYR A 253 14.23 17.59 6.17
N CYS A 254 14.98 18.23 5.28
CA CYS A 254 16.15 19.03 5.59
C CYS A 254 16.12 20.32 4.78
N ILE A 255 16.96 21.27 5.18
CA ILE A 255 17.15 22.51 4.44
C ILE A 255 18.38 22.34 3.55
N VAL A 256 18.25 22.72 2.28
CA VAL A 256 19.29 22.56 1.27
C VAL A 256 19.35 23.79 0.38
N THR A 257 20.55 24.23 0.01
CA THR A 257 20.71 25.35 -0.93
C THR A 257 20.32 24.92 -2.36
N ASN A 258 19.85 25.88 -3.17
CA ASN A 258 19.49 25.60 -4.56
C ASN A 258 20.70 25.24 -5.43
N ARG A 259 21.92 25.53 -4.98
CA ARG A 259 23.15 24.98 -5.58
C ARG A 259 23.10 23.45 -5.61
N ILE A 260 22.65 22.82 -4.54
CA ILE A 260 22.50 21.37 -4.49
C ILE A 260 21.15 20.94 -5.10
N ALA A 261 20.05 21.57 -4.67
CA ALA A 261 18.70 21.12 -5.01
C ALA A 261 18.37 21.29 -6.50
N ALA A 262 18.73 22.44 -7.09
CA ALA A 262 18.43 22.81 -8.47
C ALA A 262 19.64 22.62 -9.40
N ASP A 263 20.83 23.10 -9.01
CA ASP A 263 22.01 23.06 -9.89
C ASP A 263 22.71 21.69 -9.88
N GLY A 264 22.37 20.82 -8.92
CA GLY A 264 22.94 19.47 -8.80
C GLY A 264 24.38 19.44 -8.30
N CYS A 265 24.84 20.52 -7.64
CA CYS A 265 26.15 20.55 -7.02
C CYS A 265 26.28 19.53 -5.88
N LYS A 266 27.52 19.16 -5.57
CA LYS A 266 27.84 18.30 -4.44
C LYS A 266 27.72 19.05 -3.13
N VAL A 267 27.34 18.34 -2.06
CA VAL A 267 27.41 18.87 -0.69
C VAL A 267 28.87 19.15 -0.35
N GLY A 268 29.23 20.40 -0.13
CA GLY A 268 30.57 20.80 0.31
C GLY A 268 30.61 21.23 1.78
N TYR A 269 29.46 21.55 2.37
CA TYR A 269 29.35 21.84 3.80
C TYR A 269 27.99 21.36 4.34
N MET A 270 27.98 20.80 5.53
CA MET A 270 26.75 20.37 6.20
C MET A 270 26.86 20.52 7.70
N TYR A 271 25.73 20.84 8.34
CA TYR A 271 25.64 20.83 9.79
C TYR A 271 24.26 20.40 10.25
N ARG A 272 24.16 20.00 11.52
CA ARG A 272 22.92 19.58 12.16
C ARG A 272 22.54 20.57 13.26
N ASP A 273 21.45 21.28 13.02
CA ASP A 273 20.85 22.26 13.92
C ASP A 273 19.73 21.63 14.74
N ILE A 274 19.18 22.38 15.70
CA ILE A 274 17.95 22.03 16.39
C ILE A 274 16.81 21.98 15.35
N PRO A 275 16.10 20.83 15.23
CA PRO A 275 14.93 20.71 14.38
C PRO A 275 13.86 21.78 14.62
N SER A 276 13.26 22.26 13.54
CA SER A 276 12.01 23.03 13.58
C SER A 276 10.79 22.11 13.63
N ASP A 277 9.79 22.48 14.44
CA ASP A 277 8.52 21.74 14.54
C ASP A 277 7.58 21.94 13.33
N THR A 278 8.00 22.72 12.32
CA THR A 278 7.09 23.21 11.26
C THR A 278 6.96 22.34 10.02
N PHE A 279 7.89 21.43 9.73
CA PHE A 279 7.86 20.64 8.49
C PHE A 279 8.45 19.24 8.62
N ASN A 280 8.43 18.62 9.81
CA ASN A 280 9.14 17.37 10.09
C ASN A 280 10.64 17.51 9.76
N ASP A 281 11.26 18.50 10.40
CA ASP A 281 12.66 18.87 10.16
C ASP A 281 13.63 17.90 10.85
N SER A 282 14.62 17.43 10.12
CA SER A 282 15.72 16.59 10.59
C SER A 282 16.78 17.33 11.40
N GLY A 283 16.81 18.66 11.27
CA GLY A 283 17.89 19.52 11.72
C GLY A 283 19.05 19.60 10.72
N TRP A 284 19.10 18.75 9.69
CA TRP A 284 20.18 18.80 8.71
C TRP A 284 20.07 20.03 7.80
N ARG A 285 21.22 20.64 7.53
CA ARG A 285 21.41 21.79 6.65
C ARG A 285 22.54 21.46 5.67
N PHE A 286 22.27 21.53 4.37
CA PHE A 286 23.23 21.16 3.32
C PHE A 286 23.55 22.32 2.37
N TYR A 287 24.84 22.54 2.12
CA TYR A 287 25.39 23.64 1.32
C TYR A 287 26.43 23.11 0.33
N GLU A 288 26.59 23.81 -0.79
CA GLU A 288 27.68 23.55 -1.73
C GLU A 288 29.02 24.05 -1.19
N GLY A 289 29.01 25.09 -0.34
CA GLY A 289 30.17 25.59 0.41
C GLY A 289 30.70 26.94 -0.08
N THR A 290 30.27 27.42 -1.26
CA THR A 290 30.68 28.74 -1.80
C THR A 290 29.60 29.82 -1.68
N GLU A 291 28.45 29.50 -1.06
CA GLU A 291 27.38 30.46 -0.83
C GLU A 291 27.82 31.58 0.11
N ASN A 292 27.71 32.83 -0.36
CA ASN A 292 28.04 34.01 0.43
C ASN A 292 26.81 34.57 1.17
N GLY A 293 27.03 35.55 2.06
CA GLY A 293 25.95 36.17 2.85
C GLY A 293 24.83 36.78 2.01
N ALA A 294 25.11 37.32 0.81
CA ALA A 294 24.07 37.85 -0.07
C ALA A 294 23.20 36.74 -0.68
N TYR A 295 23.80 35.59 -1.00
CA TYR A 295 23.06 34.41 -1.44
C TYR A 295 22.18 33.86 -0.32
N MET A 296 22.75 33.71 0.89
CA MET A 296 22.05 33.16 2.05
C MET A 296 20.96 34.09 2.60
N GLY A 297 21.09 35.40 2.41
CA GLY A 297 20.07 36.37 2.81
C GLY A 297 18.79 36.34 1.96
N ASN A 298 18.73 35.54 0.89
CA ASN A 298 17.55 35.38 0.05
C ASN A 298 16.95 33.99 0.23
N PHE A 299 15.79 33.91 0.89
CA PHE A 299 15.09 32.64 1.15
C PHE A 299 14.70 31.88 -0.12
N ASN A 300 14.58 32.54 -1.28
CA ASN A 300 14.32 31.86 -2.56
C ASN A 300 15.50 31.00 -3.04
N ASN A 301 16.66 31.10 -2.39
CA ASN A 301 17.85 30.30 -2.70
C ASN A 301 17.93 29.00 -1.88
N ILE A 302 16.92 28.73 -1.06
CA ILE A 302 16.88 27.59 -0.14
C ILE A 302 15.64 26.76 -0.47
N SER A 303 15.77 25.45 -0.36
CA SER A 303 14.69 24.49 -0.55
C SER A 303 14.57 23.57 0.67
N ILE A 304 13.35 23.13 0.96
CA ILE A 304 13.10 22.00 1.86
C ILE A 304 13.09 20.74 1.00
N MET A 305 13.88 19.73 1.36
CA MET A 305 13.98 18.49 0.60
C MET A 305 14.11 17.28 1.52
N SER A 306 13.59 16.13 1.09
CA SER A 306 13.78 14.86 1.79
C SER A 306 15.28 14.51 1.87
N ILE A 307 15.75 14.09 3.05
CA ILE A 307 17.14 13.63 3.26
C ILE A 307 17.53 12.56 2.26
N TYR A 308 16.61 11.63 1.98
CA TYR A 308 16.86 10.55 1.03
C TYR A 308 17.14 11.07 -0.38
N LYS A 309 16.50 12.16 -0.80
CA LYS A 309 16.79 12.79 -2.11
C LYS A 309 18.17 13.47 -2.13
N VAL A 310 18.60 14.04 -0.99
CA VAL A 310 19.97 14.59 -0.88
C VAL A 310 20.98 13.45 -0.97
N ALA A 311 20.79 12.40 -0.17
CA ALA A 311 21.66 11.23 -0.08
C ALA A 311 21.71 10.42 -1.40
N GLU A 312 20.62 10.35 -2.16
CA GLU A 312 20.61 9.70 -3.48
C GLU A 312 21.56 10.40 -4.48
N LYS A 313 21.63 11.74 -4.43
CA LYS A 313 22.54 12.54 -5.27
C LYS A 313 23.95 12.69 -4.65
N ASN A 314 24.06 12.52 -3.34
CA ASN A 314 25.28 12.69 -2.53
C ASN A 314 25.47 11.50 -1.58
N PRO A 315 25.68 10.27 -2.07
CA PRO A 315 25.76 9.08 -1.22
C PRO A 315 26.89 9.14 -0.19
N GLU A 316 27.91 9.97 -0.42
CA GLU A 316 29.01 10.21 0.49
C GLU A 316 28.63 10.84 1.84
N ILE A 317 27.43 11.42 1.97
CA ILE A 317 26.96 12.00 3.24
C ILE A 317 26.38 10.94 4.18
N ILE A 318 25.97 9.78 3.65
CA ILE A 318 25.23 8.74 4.39
C ILE A 318 25.93 8.34 5.70
N PRO A 319 27.27 8.15 5.75
CA PRO A 319 27.95 7.78 7.01
C PRO A 319 27.81 8.80 8.14
N PHE A 320 27.41 10.04 7.84
CA PHE A 320 27.35 11.14 8.78
C PHE A 320 25.93 11.52 9.20
N LEU A 321 24.89 11.00 8.54
CA LEU A 321 23.50 11.43 8.76
C LEU A 321 23.02 11.18 10.20
N HIS A 322 23.55 10.18 10.89
CA HIS A 322 23.21 9.88 12.29
C HIS A 322 24.07 10.61 13.33
N MET A 323 24.92 11.57 12.92
CA MET A 323 25.70 12.37 13.86
C MET A 323 24.81 13.33 14.66
N ASP A 324 25.22 13.65 15.89
CA ASP A 324 24.46 14.46 16.84
C ASP A 324 24.17 15.88 16.33
N ILE A 325 23.14 16.50 16.92
CA ILE A 325 22.92 17.96 16.84
C ILE A 325 24.21 18.68 17.25
N ASP A 326 24.44 19.85 16.66
CA ASP A 326 25.65 20.66 16.76
C ASP A 326 26.86 20.10 15.98
N THR A 327 26.69 19.03 15.21
CA THR A 327 27.73 18.58 14.28
C THR A 327 27.84 19.53 13.09
N ALA A 328 29.07 19.93 12.72
CA ALA A 328 29.39 20.61 11.47
C ALA A 328 30.54 19.90 10.73
N LEU A 329 30.41 19.78 9.41
CA LEU A 329 31.35 19.06 8.54
C LEU A 329 31.57 19.85 7.24
N TYR A 330 32.82 19.98 6.81
CA TYR A 330 33.19 20.54 5.51
C TYR A 330 33.88 19.47 4.65
N ARG A 331 33.74 19.59 3.33
CA ARG A 331 34.45 18.75 2.36
C ARG A 331 35.80 19.37 2.07
N ASN A 332 36.88 18.62 2.32
CA ASN A 332 38.24 19.04 2.04
C ASN A 332 38.59 18.90 0.54
N GLU A 333 39.81 19.32 0.16
CA GLU A 333 40.30 19.25 -1.24
C GLU A 333 40.41 17.83 -1.79
N ASN A 334 40.53 16.81 -0.92
CA ASN A 334 40.53 15.40 -1.30
C ASN A 334 39.11 14.84 -1.49
N GLY A 335 38.08 15.64 -1.23
CA GLY A 335 36.68 15.24 -1.33
C GLY A 335 36.12 14.53 -0.09
N GLU A 336 36.87 14.48 1.00
CA GLU A 336 36.50 13.84 2.27
C GLU A 336 35.87 14.84 3.25
N PHE A 337 34.99 14.37 4.13
CA PHE A 337 34.37 15.22 5.14
C PHE A 337 35.18 15.26 6.44
N GLU A 338 35.45 16.46 6.94
CA GLU A 338 36.15 16.73 8.20
C GLU A 338 35.27 17.60 9.11
N LYS A 339 35.40 17.41 10.44
CA LYS A 339 34.65 18.19 11.43
C LYS A 339 35.12 19.65 11.42
N ASP A 340 34.16 20.57 11.30
CA ASP A 340 34.40 21.98 11.55
C ASP A 340 34.25 22.28 13.05
N ILE A 341 35.39 22.39 13.73
CA ILE A 341 35.45 22.69 15.16
C ILE A 341 35.28 24.18 15.48
N ASN A 342 35.33 25.06 14.48
CA ASN A 342 35.26 26.51 14.70
C ASN A 342 33.81 26.99 14.81
N LEU A 343 32.88 26.34 14.09
CA LEU A 343 31.48 26.74 14.08
C LEU A 343 30.71 26.40 15.37
N LEU A 344 31.16 25.37 16.09
CA LEU A 344 30.67 24.97 17.41
C LEU A 344 30.85 26.04 18.50
N ASN A 345 31.70 27.05 18.25
CA ASN A 345 32.04 28.10 19.23
C ASN A 345 31.47 29.48 18.85
N SER A 346 30.67 29.59 17.80
CA SER A 346 30.26 30.87 17.19
C SER A 346 28.75 31.12 17.12
N TRP A 347 27.93 30.33 17.82
CA TRP A 347 26.50 30.56 17.99
C TRP A 347 26.16 30.95 19.43
#